data_AF-Q59PZ7-F1
#
_entry.id   AF-Q59PZ7-F1
#
_cell.length_a   1.000
_cell.length_b   1.000
_cell.length_c   1.000
_cell.angle_alpha   90.00
_cell.angle_beta   90.00
_cell.angle_gamma   90.00
#
_symmetry.space_group_name_H-M   'P 1'
#
loop_
_entity.id
_entity.type
_entity.pdbx_description
1 polymer ?
#
loop_
_entity_poly.entity_id
_entity_poly.type
_entity_poly.pdbx_seq_one_letter_code
_entity_poly.pdbx_strand_id
1 'polypeptide(L)'
;MGVALWLCPKRNTPTYDKLITVMSSLNTLFPGSPPKFEPHITITTNISLDLADQSKTKDDVDRILSASAVAMNSLPKNHESLVKLGNVNSQRKFFKKLYFEVEKDPNLVSFARIIRELFVIVPQDIEKENIKQNPQLYTKDNNGNTIRRKPSKKKSKTTEVKEFDTSFIRQAAAYKAAEWSVQEFDPHISLVYSDLWPLHSALWRNINTRISDIDWDIEWEFGVLKLVLCEGDVNDWVVLGSVDIH
;
A
#
# COMPACT_ATOMS: atom_id res chain seq x y z
N MET A 1 -5.35 4.71 7.01
CA MET A 1 -4.55 3.54 6.57
C MET A 1 -3.05 3.75 6.72
N GLY A 2 -2.58 4.91 7.21
CA GLY A 2 -1.16 5.21 7.27
C GLY A 2 -0.56 5.31 5.87
N VAL A 3 0.74 5.06 5.75
CA VAL A 3 1.42 5.09 4.45
C VAL A 3 1.32 3.73 3.75
N ALA A 4 0.94 3.75 2.48
CA ALA A 4 0.81 2.58 1.62
C ALA A 4 1.76 2.66 0.42
N LEU A 5 2.21 1.49 -0.06
CA LEU A 5 2.88 1.36 -1.35
C LEU A 5 1.87 0.89 -2.39
N TRP A 6 1.74 1.67 -3.46
CA TRP A 6 0.85 1.39 -4.58
C TRP A 6 1.67 1.02 -5.81
N LEU A 7 1.20 0.02 -6.55
CA LEU A 7 1.61 -0.28 -7.92
C LEU A 7 0.53 0.28 -8.87
N CYS A 8 0.90 1.30 -9.64
CA CYS A 8 0.02 1.96 -10.60
C CYS A 8 0.43 1.59 -12.03
N PRO A 9 -0.52 1.45 -12.98
CA PRO A 9 -0.16 1.47 -14.38
C PRO A 9 0.41 2.84 -14.76
N LYS A 10 1.37 2.87 -15.69
CA LYS A 10 2.02 4.12 -16.11
C LYS A 10 1.02 5.04 -16.82
N ARG A 11 1.04 6.33 -16.49
CA ARG A 11 0.19 7.33 -17.17
C ARG A 11 0.50 7.37 -18.66
N ASN A 12 -0.50 7.73 -19.47
CA ASN A 12 -0.42 7.75 -20.94
C ASN A 12 -0.17 6.36 -21.56
N THR A 13 -0.53 5.30 -20.85
CA THR A 13 -0.60 3.95 -21.42
C THR A 13 -2.07 3.60 -21.68
N PRO A 14 -2.36 2.75 -22.69
CA PRO A 14 -3.72 2.30 -22.95
C PRO A 14 -4.40 1.71 -21.72
N THR A 15 -3.66 0.98 -20.89
CA THR A 15 -4.13 0.39 -19.63
C THR A 15 -4.61 1.45 -18.65
N TYR A 16 -3.79 2.47 -18.37
CA TYR A 16 -4.18 3.55 -17.47
C TYR A 16 -5.42 4.29 -17.97
N ASP A 17 -5.45 4.59 -19.28
CA ASP A 17 -6.54 5.36 -19.89
C ASP A 17 -7.87 4.58 -19.91
N LYS A 18 -7.82 3.26 -20.18
CA LYS A 18 -8.98 2.37 -20.04
C LYS A 18 -9.51 2.37 -18.61
N LEU A 19 -8.64 2.12 -17.63
CA LEU A 19 -9.03 2.02 -16.23
C LEU A 19 -9.65 3.33 -15.72
N ILE A 20 -9.02 4.48 -15.98
CA ILE A 20 -9.55 5.76 -15.48
C ILE A 20 -10.88 6.15 -16.15
N THR A 21 -11.06 5.80 -17.43
CA THR A 21 -12.32 6.02 -18.15
C THR A 21 -13.44 5.21 -17.52
N VAL A 22 -13.17 3.95 -17.18
CA VAL A 22 -14.14 3.06 -16.54
C VAL A 22 -14.46 3.47 -15.14
N MET A 23 -13.44 3.78 -14.33
CA MET A 23 -13.64 4.31 -12.98
C MET A 23 -14.49 5.58 -13.01
N SER A 24 -14.23 6.50 -13.95
CA SER A 24 -15.00 7.74 -14.10
C SER A 24 -16.44 7.46 -14.53
N SER A 25 -16.63 6.55 -15.48
CA SER A 25 -17.95 6.10 -15.91
C SER A 25 -18.71 5.49 -14.73
N LEU A 26 -18.17 4.46 -14.09
CA LEU A 26 -18.80 3.76 -12.98
C LEU A 26 -19.14 4.68 -11.81
N ASN A 27 -18.30 5.67 -11.48
CA ASN A 27 -18.60 6.64 -10.43
C ASN A 27 -19.94 7.36 -10.62
N THR A 28 -20.38 7.61 -11.87
CA THR A 28 -21.68 8.24 -12.15
C THR A 28 -22.90 7.38 -11.81
N LEU A 29 -22.70 6.07 -11.61
CA LEU A 29 -23.76 5.15 -11.20
C LEU A 29 -24.04 5.16 -9.69
N PHE A 30 -23.12 5.71 -8.90
CA PHE A 30 -23.21 5.67 -7.44
C PHE A 30 -23.68 7.02 -6.89
N PRO A 31 -24.60 7.02 -5.90
CA PRO A 31 -25.03 8.24 -5.25
C PRO A 31 -23.93 8.83 -4.37
N GLY A 32 -23.99 10.14 -4.12
CA GLY A 32 -23.11 10.83 -3.17
C GLY A 32 -21.75 11.28 -3.75
N SER A 33 -21.55 11.17 -5.07
CA SER A 33 -20.32 11.57 -5.76
C SER A 33 -19.07 10.92 -5.13
N PRO A 34 -18.88 9.62 -5.34
CA PRO A 34 -17.78 8.92 -4.71
C PRO A 34 -16.41 9.51 -5.06
N PRO A 35 -15.42 9.40 -4.17
CA PRO A 35 -14.13 10.05 -4.34
C PRO A 35 -13.40 9.51 -5.56
N LYS A 36 -12.66 10.40 -6.23
CA LYS A 36 -11.81 10.03 -7.37
C LYS A 36 -10.43 9.67 -6.87
N PHE A 37 -9.86 8.61 -7.44
CA PHE A 37 -8.51 8.15 -7.12
C PHE A 37 -7.88 7.51 -8.37
N GLU A 38 -6.57 7.34 -8.36
CA GLU A 38 -5.86 6.70 -9.47
C GLU A 38 -6.01 5.18 -9.43
N PRO A 39 -6.03 4.49 -10.59
CA PRO A 39 -5.97 3.03 -10.60
C PRO A 39 -4.68 2.54 -9.93
N HIS A 40 -4.79 1.63 -8.98
CA HIS A 40 -3.66 1.08 -8.26
C HIS A 40 -3.96 -0.29 -7.68
N ILE A 41 -2.91 -1.08 -7.46
CA ILE A 41 -2.89 -2.24 -6.57
C ILE A 41 -2.15 -1.82 -5.30
N THR A 42 -2.78 -2.01 -4.14
CA THR A 42 -2.10 -1.78 -2.86
C THR A 42 -1.19 -2.97 -2.55
N ILE A 43 0.13 -2.76 -2.57
CA ILE A 43 1.14 -3.79 -2.31
C ILE A 43 1.24 -4.07 -0.81
N THR A 44 1.32 -3.02 0.00
CA THR A 44 1.24 -3.11 1.47
C THR A 44 0.81 -1.76 2.06
N THR A 45 0.37 -1.79 3.31
CA THR A 45 -0.02 -0.62 4.10
C THR A 45 0.76 -0.56 5.42
N ASN A 46 0.64 0.56 6.13
CA ASN A 46 1.32 0.84 7.40
C ASN A 46 2.86 0.79 7.30
N ILE A 47 3.41 1.28 6.18
CA ILE A 47 4.85 1.45 6.00
C ILE A 47 5.37 2.44 7.05
N SER A 48 6.46 2.07 7.71
CA SER A 48 7.05 2.87 8.78
C SER A 48 7.89 4.01 8.21
N LEU A 49 7.50 5.25 8.51
CA LEU A 49 8.13 6.49 8.07
C LEU A 49 8.13 7.52 9.20
N ASP A 50 9.19 8.31 9.32
CA ASP A 50 9.19 9.48 10.19
C ASP A 50 8.53 10.66 9.47
N LEU A 51 7.23 10.87 9.73
CA LEU A 51 6.45 11.99 9.18
C LEU A 51 6.62 13.31 9.96
N ALA A 52 7.32 13.29 11.11
CA ALA A 52 7.48 14.47 11.95
C ALA A 52 8.65 15.37 11.50
N ASP A 53 9.60 14.81 10.77
CA ASP A 53 10.77 15.50 10.23
C ASP A 53 10.80 15.37 8.71
N GLN A 54 10.47 16.47 8.01
CA GLN A 54 10.38 16.51 6.55
C GLN A 54 11.66 16.02 5.84
N SER A 55 12.84 16.28 6.43
CA SER A 55 14.11 15.85 5.82
C SER A 55 14.25 14.33 5.87
N LYS A 56 13.95 13.72 7.02
CA LYS A 56 13.95 12.27 7.19
C LYS A 56 12.84 11.59 6.43
N THR A 57 11.65 12.21 6.34
CA THR A 57 10.56 11.69 5.51
C THR A 57 11.03 11.49 4.09
N LYS A 58 11.72 12.49 3.52
CA LYS A 58 12.24 12.42 2.16
C LYS A 58 13.29 11.32 2.01
N ASP A 59 14.26 11.25 2.91
CA ASP A 59 15.31 10.24 2.88
C ASP A 59 14.73 8.82 2.97
N ASP A 60 13.74 8.60 3.84
CA ASP A 60 13.06 7.32 3.95
C ASP A 60 12.23 6.99 2.70
N VAL A 61 11.50 7.96 2.13
CA VAL A 61 10.73 7.78 0.89
C VAL A 61 11.65 7.35 -0.24
N ASP A 62 12.77 8.05 -0.44
CA ASP A 62 13.75 7.75 -1.49
C ASP A 62 14.36 6.36 -1.29
N ARG A 63 14.71 6.01 -0.04
CA ARG A 63 15.24 4.68 0.32
C ARG A 63 14.24 3.56 0.02
N ILE A 64 12.98 3.73 0.42
CA ILE A 64 11.94 2.70 0.25
C ILE A 64 11.62 2.52 -1.23
N LEU A 65 11.42 3.61 -1.98
CA LEU A 65 11.14 3.53 -3.41
C LEU A 65 12.31 2.92 -4.19
N SER A 66 13.55 3.33 -3.89
CA SER A 66 14.74 2.77 -4.54
C SER A 66 14.86 1.27 -4.27
N ALA A 67 14.71 0.84 -3.02
CA ALA A 67 14.75 -0.57 -2.66
C ALA A 67 13.59 -1.36 -3.30
N SER A 68 12.40 -0.76 -3.39
CA SER A 68 11.25 -1.39 -4.03
C SER A 68 11.44 -1.54 -5.54
N ALA A 69 12.00 -0.54 -6.21
CA ALA A 69 12.34 -0.63 -7.64
C ALA A 69 13.39 -1.73 -7.89
N VAL A 70 14.43 -1.80 -7.05
CA VAL A 70 15.45 -2.86 -7.11
C VAL A 70 14.83 -4.25 -6.88
N ALA A 71 13.94 -4.38 -5.90
CA ALA A 71 13.25 -5.64 -5.61
C ALA A 71 12.30 -6.06 -6.72
N MET A 72 11.64 -5.13 -7.40
CA MET A 72 10.79 -5.44 -8.55
C MET A 72 11.63 -5.87 -9.76
N ASN A 73 12.71 -5.13 -10.05
CA ASN A 73 13.59 -5.41 -11.19
C ASN A 73 14.39 -6.71 -11.05
N SER A 74 14.49 -7.25 -9.82
CA SER A 74 15.15 -8.53 -9.55
C SER A 74 14.21 -9.74 -9.67
N LEU A 75 12.91 -9.52 -9.87
CA LEU A 75 11.97 -10.61 -10.06
C LEU A 75 12.27 -11.37 -11.35
N PRO A 76 12.06 -12.71 -11.36
CA PRO A 76 12.21 -13.52 -12.57
C PRO A 76 11.36 -12.99 -13.72
N LYS A 77 11.96 -12.68 -14.88
CA LYS A 77 11.25 -12.19 -16.09
C LYS A 77 10.57 -13.28 -16.92
N ASN A 78 10.27 -14.42 -16.32
CA ASN A 78 9.69 -15.59 -16.99
C ASN A 78 8.16 -15.65 -16.90
N HIS A 79 7.51 -14.52 -16.63
CA HIS A 79 6.06 -14.38 -16.57
C HIS A 79 5.59 -13.51 -17.75
N GLU A 80 4.40 -13.79 -18.29
CA GLU A 80 3.84 -13.00 -19.41
C GLU A 80 3.44 -11.60 -18.95
N SER A 81 2.88 -11.49 -17.74
CA SER A 81 2.55 -10.22 -17.13
C SER A 81 2.41 -10.34 -15.61
N LEU A 82 2.81 -9.28 -14.91
CA LEU A 82 2.81 -9.24 -13.44
C LEU A 82 1.39 -9.04 -12.89
N VAL A 83 0.54 -8.41 -13.67
CA VAL A 83 -0.84 -8.09 -13.31
C VAL A 83 -1.77 -8.61 -14.39
N LYS A 84 -2.59 -9.59 -14.01
CA LYS A 84 -3.72 -10.10 -14.81
C LYS A 84 -5.02 -9.80 -14.09
N LEU A 85 -5.96 -9.15 -14.77
CA LEU A 85 -7.27 -8.84 -14.21
C LEU A 85 -8.16 -10.08 -14.23
N GLY A 86 -8.78 -10.35 -13.09
CA GLY A 86 -9.83 -11.36 -12.94
C GLY A 86 -11.22 -10.75 -13.05
N ASN A 87 -12.16 -11.36 -12.33
CA ASN A 87 -13.55 -10.94 -12.35
C ASN A 87 -13.77 -9.59 -11.65
N VAL A 88 -14.85 -8.92 -12.04
CA VAL A 88 -15.41 -7.81 -11.26
C VAL A 88 -16.18 -8.37 -10.09
N ASN A 89 -15.89 -7.83 -8.90
CA ASN A 89 -16.53 -8.26 -7.67
C ASN A 89 -16.91 -7.05 -6.79
N SER A 90 -17.72 -7.30 -5.76
CA SER A 90 -18.23 -6.29 -4.85
C SER A 90 -18.30 -6.80 -3.41
N GLN A 91 -18.01 -5.93 -2.44
CA GLN A 91 -18.19 -6.22 -1.01
C GLN A 91 -18.94 -5.11 -0.28
N ARG A 92 -19.33 -5.40 0.96
CA ARG A 92 -19.97 -4.43 1.87
C ARG A 92 -19.05 -3.27 2.25
N LYS A 93 -17.74 -3.50 2.32
CA LYS A 93 -16.72 -2.54 2.78
C LYS A 93 -16.57 -1.35 1.83
N PHE A 94 -16.37 -0.14 2.38
CA PHE A 94 -16.20 1.10 1.63
C PHE A 94 -15.07 1.02 0.58
N PHE A 95 -13.86 0.64 1.02
CA PHE A 95 -12.68 0.54 0.15
C PHE A 95 -12.65 -0.69 -0.77
N LYS A 96 -13.63 -1.59 -0.66
CA LYS A 96 -13.72 -2.80 -1.50
C LYS A 96 -15.12 -2.93 -2.09
N LYS A 97 -15.71 -1.80 -2.47
CA LYS A 97 -17.10 -1.73 -2.93
C LYS A 97 -17.28 -2.35 -4.30
N LEU A 98 -16.50 -1.90 -5.28
CA LEU A 98 -16.47 -2.43 -6.63
C LEU A 98 -15.01 -2.45 -7.08
N TYR A 99 -14.53 -3.60 -7.53
CA TYR A 99 -13.11 -3.80 -7.86
C TYR A 99 -12.94 -4.92 -8.88
N PHE A 100 -11.84 -4.86 -9.63
CA PHE A 100 -11.30 -6.03 -10.32
C PHE A 100 -10.47 -6.85 -9.34
N GLU A 101 -10.72 -8.15 -9.30
CA GLU A 101 -9.76 -9.11 -8.76
C GLU A 101 -8.48 -9.07 -9.59
N VAL A 102 -7.34 -9.29 -8.94
CA VAL A 102 -6.06 -9.47 -9.63
C VAL A 102 -5.55 -10.86 -9.28
N GLU A 103 -5.08 -11.59 -10.29
CA GLU A 103 -4.50 -12.90 -10.07
C GLU A 103 -3.30 -12.83 -9.10
N LYS A 104 -3.19 -13.80 -8.19
CA LYS A 104 -2.08 -13.90 -7.25
C LYS A 104 -0.83 -14.46 -7.94
N ASP A 105 -0.28 -13.69 -8.88
CA ASP A 105 0.98 -14.03 -9.54
C ASP A 105 2.09 -14.25 -8.50
N PRO A 106 2.89 -15.33 -8.61
CA PRO A 106 3.94 -15.63 -7.64
C PRO A 106 4.97 -14.50 -7.45
N ASN A 107 5.30 -13.76 -8.52
CA ASN A 107 6.24 -12.64 -8.44
C ASN A 107 5.60 -11.45 -7.73
N LEU A 108 4.33 -11.13 -8.00
CA LEU A 108 3.61 -10.08 -7.30
C LEU A 108 3.46 -10.39 -5.80
N VAL A 109 3.13 -11.64 -5.45
CA VAL A 109 3.03 -12.09 -4.05
C VAL A 109 4.39 -12.05 -3.36
N SER A 110 5.45 -12.52 -4.03
CA SER A 110 6.83 -12.47 -3.52
C SER A 110 7.28 -11.02 -3.27
N PHE A 111 7.01 -10.13 -4.21
CA PHE A 111 7.28 -8.71 -4.07
C PHE A 111 6.56 -8.11 -2.86
N ALA A 112 5.24 -8.30 -2.75
CA ALA A 112 4.47 -7.79 -1.62
C ALA A 112 4.98 -8.31 -0.26
N ARG A 113 5.36 -9.60 -0.21
CA ARG A 113 5.98 -10.22 0.97
C ARG A 113 7.29 -9.52 1.35
N ILE A 114 8.21 -9.33 0.41
CA ILE A 114 9.52 -8.71 0.65
C ILE A 114 9.35 -7.27 1.18
N ILE A 115 8.51 -6.48 0.51
CA ILE A 115 8.27 -5.08 0.91
C ILE A 115 7.67 -5.02 2.31
N ARG A 116 6.68 -5.88 2.61
CA ARG A 116 6.05 -5.89 3.94
C ARG A 116 7.01 -6.33 5.03
N GLU A 117 7.85 -7.34 4.76
CA GLU A 117 8.89 -7.75 5.69
C GLU A 117 9.81 -6.56 6.04
N LEU A 118 10.39 -5.94 5.02
CA LEU A 118 11.44 -4.93 5.18
C LEU A 118 10.94 -3.59 5.73
N PHE A 119 9.74 -3.16 5.36
CA PHE A 119 9.28 -1.78 5.63
C PHE A 119 8.06 -1.69 6.56
N VAL A 120 7.49 -2.82 6.96
CA VAL A 120 6.39 -2.87 7.93
C VAL A 120 6.79 -3.69 9.14
N ILE A 121 7.05 -4.99 8.96
CA ILE A 121 7.18 -5.93 10.09
C ILE A 121 8.51 -5.73 10.81
N VAL A 122 9.64 -5.72 10.09
CA VAL A 122 10.97 -5.52 10.71
C VAL A 122 11.05 -4.19 11.47
N PRO A 123 10.69 -3.02 10.88
CA PRO A 123 10.76 -1.76 11.61
C PRO A 123 9.84 -1.72 12.83
N GLN A 124 8.61 -2.22 12.72
CA GLN A 124 7.67 -2.23 13.85
C GLN A 124 8.13 -3.13 14.99
N ASP A 125 8.66 -4.31 14.68
CA ASP A 125 9.13 -5.24 15.72
C ASP A 125 10.44 -4.78 16.35
N ILE A 126 11.35 -4.15 15.59
CA ILE A 126 12.52 -3.46 16.15
C ILE A 126 12.07 -2.32 17.08
N GLU A 127 11.08 -1.52 16.69
CA GLU A 127 10.60 -0.42 17.53
C GLU A 127 9.98 -0.92 18.83
N LYS A 128 9.17 -2.00 18.76
CA LYS A 128 8.61 -2.65 19.95
C LYS A 128 9.70 -3.17 20.88
N GLU A 129 10.76 -3.77 20.34
CA GLU A 129 11.86 -4.26 21.16
C GLU A 129 12.68 -3.10 21.74
N ASN A 130 12.88 -2.03 20.98
CA ASN A 130 13.55 -0.83 21.47
C ASN A 130 12.76 -0.16 22.62
N ILE A 131 11.43 -0.15 22.56
CA ILE A 131 10.58 0.33 23.66
C ILE A 131 10.81 -0.49 24.94
N LYS A 132 10.98 -1.81 24.83
CA LYS A 132 11.22 -2.70 25.98
C LYS A 132 12.64 -2.56 26.54
N GLN A 133 13.65 -2.53 25.66
CA GLN A 133 15.06 -2.52 26.06
C GLN A 133 15.53 -1.12 26.46
N ASN A 134 14.92 -0.07 25.90
CA ASN A 134 15.30 1.33 26.09
C ASN A 134 14.09 2.21 26.50
N PRO A 135 13.32 1.84 27.54
CA PRO A 135 12.10 2.56 27.93
C PRO A 135 12.36 4.04 28.29
N GLN A 136 13.58 4.39 28.71
CA GLN A 136 14.01 5.76 29.00
C GLN A 136 13.91 6.71 27.80
N LEU A 137 13.93 6.18 26.57
CA LEU A 137 13.80 6.95 25.33
C LEU A 137 12.34 7.28 25.00
N TYR A 138 11.37 6.72 25.73
CA TYR A 138 9.96 6.79 25.42
C TYR A 138 9.17 7.48 26.53
N THR A 139 8.02 8.03 26.16
CA THR A 139 7.04 8.61 27.08
C THR A 139 5.64 8.34 26.55
N LYS A 140 4.62 8.49 27.41
CA LYS A 140 3.23 8.48 26.97
C LYS A 140 2.76 9.90 26.64
N ASP A 141 1.99 10.03 25.57
CA ASP A 141 1.26 11.26 25.25
C ASP A 141 -0.03 11.38 26.10
N ASN A 142 -0.78 12.46 25.90
CA ASN A 142 -2.04 12.70 26.61
C ASN A 142 -3.12 11.63 26.36
N ASN A 143 -2.98 10.86 25.28
CA ASN A 143 -3.89 9.79 24.88
C ASN A 143 -3.39 8.41 25.33
N GLY A 144 -2.25 8.35 26.04
CA GLY A 144 -1.63 7.12 26.50
C GLY A 144 -0.77 6.40 25.47
N ASN A 145 -0.58 6.96 24.27
CA ASN A 145 0.25 6.37 23.22
C ASN A 145 1.73 6.52 23.55
N THR A 146 2.51 5.48 23.27
CA THR A 146 3.96 5.51 23.48
C THR A 146 4.62 6.27 22.34
N ILE A 147 5.30 7.37 22.66
CA ILE A 147 6.02 8.23 21.72
C ILE A 147 7.49 8.35 22.13
N ARG A 148 8.39 8.52 21.16
CA ARG A 148 9.79 8.83 21.44
C ARG A 148 9.89 10.21 22.10
N ARG A 149 10.70 10.31 23.16
CA ARG A 149 10.98 11.59 23.83
C ARG A 149 11.75 12.51 22.89
N LYS A 150 11.33 13.77 22.81
CA LYS A 150 12.11 14.80 22.11
C LYS A 150 13.41 15.06 22.87
N PRO A 151 14.56 15.18 22.19
CA PRO A 151 15.81 15.50 22.85
C PRO A 151 15.71 16.85 23.59
N SER A 152 16.00 16.84 24.89
CA SER A 152 16.03 18.04 25.71
C SER A 152 17.23 18.91 25.31
N LYS A 153 17.02 20.22 25.09
CA LYS A 153 18.11 21.18 24.82
C LYS A 153 19.09 21.35 25.98
N LYS A 154 18.77 20.88 27.19
CA LYS A 154 19.70 20.92 28.33
C LYS A 154 20.66 19.73 28.23
N LYS A 155 21.95 20.03 28.05
CA LYS A 155 23.12 19.13 28.15
C LYS A 155 22.83 17.93 29.08
N SER A 156 22.33 16.83 28.53
CA SER A 156 22.15 15.59 29.31
C SER A 156 23.21 14.60 28.87
N LYS A 157 23.83 13.98 29.87
CA LYS A 157 24.66 12.77 29.74
C LYS A 157 24.14 11.91 28.59
N THR A 158 25.04 11.49 27.71
CA THR A 158 24.82 10.48 26.68
C THR A 158 23.98 9.37 27.29
N THR A 159 22.71 9.29 26.90
CA THR A 159 21.82 8.25 27.39
C THR A 159 22.30 6.99 26.70
N GLU A 160 22.93 6.07 27.43
CA GLU A 160 23.37 4.79 26.86
C GLU A 160 22.16 4.09 26.27
N VAL A 161 22.18 3.92 24.94
CA VAL A 161 21.20 3.14 24.21
C VAL A 161 21.70 1.72 24.24
N LYS A 162 20.93 0.82 24.86
CA LYS A 162 21.24 -0.60 24.84
C LYS A 162 21.01 -1.12 23.43
N GLU A 163 22.10 -1.50 22.78
CA GLU A 163 22.04 -2.24 21.51
C GLU A 163 21.52 -3.66 21.75
N PHE A 164 20.79 -4.19 20.77
CA PHE A 164 20.26 -5.54 20.81
C PHE A 164 20.38 -6.18 19.43
N ASP A 165 20.58 -7.50 19.41
CA ASP A 165 20.63 -8.26 18.17
C ASP A 165 19.25 -8.29 17.49
N THR A 166 19.23 -7.96 16.20
CA THR A 166 18.00 -7.95 15.38
C THR A 166 17.84 -9.20 14.53
N SER A 167 18.78 -10.14 14.56
CA SER A 167 18.79 -11.35 13.72
C SER A 167 17.53 -12.19 13.92
N PHE A 168 17.14 -12.44 15.18
CA PHE A 168 15.91 -13.18 15.50
C PHE A 168 14.65 -12.42 15.03
N ILE A 169 14.63 -11.09 15.18
CA ILE A 169 13.50 -10.26 14.73
C ILE A 169 13.33 -10.37 13.21
N ARG A 170 14.43 -10.29 12.45
CA ARG A 170 14.40 -10.43 10.99
C ARG A 170 13.91 -11.80 10.57
N GLN A 171 14.41 -12.87 11.20
CA GLN A 171 13.95 -14.23 10.90
C GLN A 171 12.46 -14.40 11.19
N ALA A 172 11.97 -13.92 12.34
CA ALA A 172 10.55 -13.97 12.69
C ALA A 172 9.70 -13.12 11.72
N ALA A 173 10.20 -11.97 11.29
CA ALA A 173 9.52 -11.10 10.34
C ALA A 173 9.33 -11.79 8.97
N ALA A 174 10.33 -12.53 8.50
CA ALA A 174 10.24 -13.29 7.25
C ALA A 174 9.12 -14.33 7.28
N TYR A 175 8.91 -15.01 8.41
CA TYR A 175 7.80 -15.95 8.61
C TYR A 175 6.45 -15.23 8.63
N LYS A 176 6.33 -14.14 9.40
CA LYS A 176 5.09 -13.34 9.48
C LYS A 176 4.71 -12.75 8.12
N ALA A 177 5.69 -12.28 7.34
CA ALA A 177 5.46 -11.77 6.00
C ALA A 177 4.96 -12.87 5.06
N ALA A 178 5.51 -14.09 5.18
CA ALA A 178 5.08 -15.25 4.40
C ALA A 178 3.62 -15.61 4.68
N GLU A 179 3.27 -15.73 5.96
CA GLU A 179 1.90 -16.03 6.39
C GLU A 179 0.92 -14.96 5.90
N TRP A 180 1.26 -13.68 6.11
CA TRP A 180 0.45 -12.56 5.63
C TRP A 180 0.23 -12.60 4.12
N SER A 181 1.27 -12.91 3.33
CA SER A 181 1.17 -12.94 1.86
C SER A 181 0.20 -14.02 1.35
N VAL A 182 0.02 -15.10 2.11
CA VAL A 182 -0.92 -16.18 1.77
C VAL A 182 -2.33 -15.86 2.26
N GLN A 183 -2.45 -15.43 3.52
CA GLN A 183 -3.73 -15.31 4.22
C GLN A 183 -4.45 -13.97 4.01
N GLU A 184 -3.70 -12.88 3.88
CA GLU A 184 -4.25 -11.52 3.91
C GLU A 184 -3.99 -10.72 2.64
N PHE A 185 -2.88 -10.96 1.93
CA PHE A 185 -2.61 -10.25 0.68
C PHE A 185 -3.60 -10.69 -0.40
N ASP A 186 -4.39 -9.72 -0.85
CA ASP A 186 -5.52 -9.91 -1.75
C ASP A 186 -5.49 -8.80 -2.81
N PRO A 187 -4.66 -8.95 -3.85
CA PRO A 187 -4.43 -7.91 -4.84
C PRO A 187 -5.72 -7.64 -5.64
N HIS A 188 -6.03 -6.37 -5.81
CA HIS A 188 -7.21 -5.91 -6.53
C HIS A 188 -7.01 -4.48 -7.01
N ILE A 189 -7.80 -4.08 -8.00
CA ILE A 189 -7.91 -2.69 -8.44
C ILE A 189 -9.30 -2.21 -8.10
N SER A 190 -9.38 -1.29 -7.16
CA SER A 190 -10.64 -0.64 -6.81
C SER A 190 -11.13 0.23 -7.96
N LEU A 191 -12.42 0.12 -8.26
CA LEU A 191 -13.09 0.90 -9.30
C LEU A 191 -13.92 2.04 -8.72
N VAL A 192 -14.57 1.77 -7.59
CA VAL A 192 -15.37 2.75 -6.85
C VAL A 192 -15.24 2.47 -5.35
N TYR A 193 -15.11 3.54 -4.56
CA TYR A 193 -15.29 3.50 -3.11
C TYR A 193 -16.67 4.07 -2.77
N SER A 194 -17.50 3.36 -2.01
CA SER A 194 -18.83 3.86 -1.64
C SER A 194 -19.38 3.08 -0.45
N ASP A 195 -20.26 3.70 0.33
CA ASP A 195 -21.01 3.05 1.41
C ASP A 195 -22.24 2.29 0.93
N LEU A 196 -22.62 2.45 -0.35
CA LEU A 196 -23.83 1.84 -0.90
C LEU A 196 -23.80 0.31 -0.76
N TRP A 197 -24.72 -0.25 0.02
CA TRP A 197 -24.88 -1.70 0.15
C TRP A 197 -26.33 -2.05 0.52
N PRO A 198 -26.93 -3.09 -0.07
CA PRO A 198 -26.41 -3.94 -1.14
C PRO A 198 -26.45 -3.27 -2.53
N LEU A 199 -25.69 -3.79 -3.50
CA LEU A 199 -25.86 -3.41 -4.90
C LEU A 199 -27.04 -4.18 -5.49
N HIS A 200 -28.16 -3.49 -5.72
CA HIS A 200 -29.35 -4.11 -6.29
C HIS A 200 -29.10 -4.59 -7.74
N SER A 201 -29.86 -5.59 -8.19
CA SER A 201 -29.70 -6.23 -9.50
C SER A 201 -29.70 -5.25 -10.68
N ALA A 202 -30.51 -4.18 -10.62
CA ALA A 202 -30.55 -3.14 -11.64
C ALA A 202 -29.21 -2.37 -11.74
N LEU A 203 -28.61 -2.01 -10.60
CA LEU A 203 -27.31 -1.36 -10.57
C LEU A 203 -26.21 -2.32 -11.05
N TRP A 204 -26.26 -3.58 -10.63
CA TRP A 204 -25.31 -4.61 -11.09
C TRP A 204 -25.37 -4.82 -12.60
N ARG A 205 -26.57 -4.83 -13.19
CA ARG A 205 -26.75 -4.89 -14.64
C ARG A 205 -26.09 -3.70 -15.34
N ASN A 206 -26.31 -2.48 -14.83
CA ASN A 206 -25.69 -1.27 -15.39
C ASN A 206 -24.16 -1.29 -15.27
N ILE A 207 -23.63 -1.80 -14.15
CA ILE A 207 -22.19 -2.02 -13.96
C ILE A 207 -21.67 -3.00 -15.01
N ASN A 208 -22.31 -4.17 -15.15
CA ASN A 208 -21.88 -5.20 -16.09
C ASN A 208 -21.91 -4.70 -17.53
N THR A 209 -22.93 -3.95 -17.95
CA THR A 209 -22.98 -3.36 -19.29
C THR A 209 -21.77 -2.44 -19.55
N ARG A 210 -21.47 -1.53 -18.61
CA ARG A 210 -20.34 -0.60 -18.77
C ARG A 210 -18.98 -1.28 -18.78
N ILE A 211 -18.88 -2.43 -18.13
CA ILE A 211 -17.66 -3.22 -18.09
C ILE A 211 -17.58 -4.08 -19.36
N SER A 212 -18.64 -4.78 -19.76
CA SER A 212 -18.65 -5.64 -20.95
C SER A 212 -18.35 -4.90 -22.25
N ASP A 213 -18.60 -3.59 -22.30
CA ASP A 213 -18.30 -2.75 -23.46
C ASP A 213 -16.79 -2.57 -23.70
N ILE A 214 -15.94 -3.04 -22.77
CA ILE A 214 -14.49 -2.84 -22.79
C ILE A 214 -13.80 -4.19 -22.80
N ASP A 215 -12.88 -4.35 -23.74
CA ASP A 215 -12.01 -5.51 -23.80
C ASP A 215 -10.98 -5.44 -22.65
N TRP A 216 -11.14 -6.37 -21.70
CA TRP A 216 -10.43 -6.45 -20.42
C TRP A 216 -9.22 -7.37 -20.45
N ASP A 217 -8.67 -7.66 -21.62
CA ASP A 217 -7.32 -8.23 -21.74
C ASP A 217 -6.28 -7.16 -21.36
N ILE A 218 -6.39 -6.66 -20.13
CA ILE A 218 -5.53 -5.68 -19.52
C ILE A 218 -4.51 -6.44 -18.71
N GLU A 219 -3.34 -6.53 -19.31
CA GLU A 219 -2.13 -6.97 -18.66
C GLU A 219 -1.15 -5.79 -18.61
N TRP A 220 -0.38 -5.67 -17.55
CA TRP A 220 0.76 -4.76 -17.57
C TRP A 220 1.96 -5.28 -16.79
N GLU A 221 3.12 -5.08 -17.40
CA GLU A 221 4.44 -5.38 -16.84
C GLU A 221 5.08 -4.11 -16.26
N PHE A 222 4.94 -2.98 -16.96
CA PHE A 222 5.52 -1.70 -16.55
C PHE A 222 4.55 -0.87 -15.73
N GLY A 223 5.06 -0.27 -14.66
CA GLY A 223 4.26 0.49 -13.72
C GLY A 223 5.02 1.62 -13.06
N VAL A 224 4.34 2.23 -12.11
CA VAL A 224 4.89 3.27 -11.24
C VAL A 224 4.60 2.85 -9.81
N LEU A 225 5.65 2.77 -8.99
CA LEU A 225 5.48 2.62 -7.55
C LEU A 225 5.26 3.99 -6.93
N LYS A 226 4.28 4.10 -6.04
CA LYS A 226 3.99 5.33 -5.31
C LYS A 226 3.86 5.05 -3.82
N LEU A 227 4.51 5.88 -3.00
CA LEU A 227 4.21 5.94 -1.58
C LEU A 227 3.12 6.98 -1.35
N VAL A 228 2.03 6.58 -0.70
CA VAL A 228 0.86 7.44 -0.50
C VAL A 228 0.49 7.47 0.98
N LEU A 229 0.34 8.67 1.53
CA LEU A 229 -0.21 8.89 2.86
C LEU A 229 -1.73 8.84 2.78
N CYS A 230 -2.30 7.75 3.27
CA CYS A 230 -3.73 7.46 3.24
C CYS A 230 -4.39 7.77 4.60
N GLU A 231 -4.38 9.03 4.99
CA GLU A 231 -5.03 9.55 6.19
C GLU A 231 -6.12 10.57 5.83
N GLY A 232 -7.24 10.55 6.58
CA GLY A 232 -8.38 11.42 6.30
C GLY A 232 -9.22 10.97 5.11
N ASP A 233 -9.87 11.94 4.45
CA ASP A 233 -10.69 11.72 3.27
C ASP A 233 -9.84 11.24 2.09
N VAL A 234 -10.40 10.43 1.20
CA VAL A 234 -9.68 9.89 0.04
C VAL A 234 -9.18 11.01 -0.89
N ASN A 235 -9.92 12.11 -0.99
CA ASN A 235 -9.52 13.26 -1.80
C ASN A 235 -8.31 14.01 -1.22
N ASP A 236 -8.02 13.82 0.08
CA ASP A 236 -6.92 14.46 0.78
C ASP A 236 -5.65 13.58 0.83
N TRP A 237 -5.67 12.37 0.25
CA TRP A 237 -4.52 11.49 0.24
C TRP A 237 -3.37 12.08 -0.57
N VAL A 238 -2.16 12.00 -0.01
CA VAL A 238 -0.97 12.67 -0.57
C VAL A 238 0.04 11.65 -1.08
N VAL A 239 0.46 11.80 -2.33
CA VAL A 239 1.61 11.05 -2.87
C VAL A 239 2.90 11.65 -2.29
N LEU A 240 3.61 10.86 -1.49
CA LEU A 240 4.88 11.25 -0.86
C LEU A 240 6.05 11.18 -1.83
N GLY A 241 6.00 10.23 -2.77
CA GLY A 241 7.00 10.05 -3.82
C GLY A 241 6.60 8.95 -4.80
N SER A 242 7.29 8.88 -5.93
CA SER A 242 7.07 7.87 -6.96
C SER A 242 8.33 7.49 -7.70
N VAL A 243 8.40 6.26 -8.20
CA VAL A 243 9.46 5.77 -9.08
C VAL A 243 8.87 4.91 -10.21
N ASP A 244 9.35 5.14 -11.43
CA ASP A 244 9.00 4.32 -12.59
C ASP A 244 9.72 2.96 -12.51
N ILE A 245 9.03 1.91 -12.95
CA ILE A 245 9.60 0.56 -13.09
C ILE A 245 9.65 0.18 -14.57
N HIS A 246 10.73 -0.47 -14.99
CA HIS A 246 11.10 -0.75 -16.38
C HIS A 246 11.48 -2.21 -16.59
#